data_AF-A0AAU9VX66-F1
#
_entry.id   AF-A0AAU9VX66-F1
#
_cell.length_a   1.000
_cell.length_b   1.000
_cell.length_c   1.000
_cell.angle_alpha   90.00
_cell.angle_beta   90.00
_cell.angle_gamma   90.00
#
_symmetry.space_group_name_H-M   'P 1'
#
loop_
_entity.id
_entity.type
_entity.pdbx_description
1 polymer ?
#
loop_
_entity_poly.entity_id
_entity_poly.type
_entity_poly.pdbx_seq_one_letter_code
_entity_poly.pdbx_strand_id
1 'polypeptide(L)'
;MSPEVKHLYHSKINIIRKECGKRWAGNEKIYFKSNNGNSLVLSEMCSSLLPVCEIKKIGFGQSAIRHHILQWASERNRKISDRYDFEKTRTTAKRAKASLSSDLKDMSQSMIAVTDTSKPESTETADTVGDISNYSAQLVCAVIFRVPTFRNLSVKKHLAPAAKLLKIKTRGQGKYDLAVNVAISLVQKGYVGTTNPDVNYKELEQEQIVILKDLVEKLRVENIKKQ
;
A
#
# COMPACT_ATOMS: atom_id res chain seq x y z
N MET A 1 -14.75 -10.84 -11.38
CA MET A 1 -15.06 -11.22 -9.98
C MET A 1 -15.97 -10.14 -9.40
N SER A 2 -17.16 -10.51 -8.89
CA SER A 2 -18.12 -9.52 -8.38
C SER A 2 -17.57 -8.79 -7.13
N PRO A 3 -18.04 -7.56 -6.85
CA PRO A 3 -17.62 -6.80 -5.66
C PRO A 3 -17.79 -7.58 -4.35
N GLU A 4 -18.92 -8.27 -4.18
CA GLU A 4 -19.21 -9.12 -3.02
C GLU A 4 -18.17 -10.21 -2.79
N VAL A 5 -17.76 -10.89 -3.87
CA VAL A 5 -16.77 -11.96 -3.82
C VAL A 5 -15.38 -11.42 -3.49
N LYS A 6 -15.04 -10.22 -4.00
CA LYS A 6 -13.80 -9.52 -3.61
C LYS A 6 -13.79 -9.16 -2.13
N HIS A 7 -14.88 -8.62 -1.61
CA HIS A 7 -15.02 -8.30 -0.18
C HIS A 7 -14.91 -9.55 0.69
N LEU A 8 -15.59 -10.62 0.32
CA LEU A 8 -15.52 -11.90 1.03
C LEU A 8 -14.08 -12.45 1.03
N TYR A 9 -13.42 -12.45 -0.13
CA TYR A 9 -12.01 -12.87 -0.27
C TYR A 9 -11.07 -12.07 0.65
N HIS A 10 -11.18 -10.74 0.66
CA HIS A 10 -10.37 -9.90 1.55
C HIS A 10 -10.66 -10.15 3.03
N SER A 11 -11.93 -10.38 3.38
CA SER A 11 -12.32 -10.76 4.74
C SER A 11 -11.66 -12.08 5.17
N LYS A 12 -11.71 -13.11 4.32
CA LYS A 12 -11.05 -14.40 4.60
C LYS A 12 -9.53 -14.27 4.72
N ILE A 13 -8.88 -13.49 3.86
CA ILE A 13 -7.44 -13.21 3.97
C ILE A 13 -7.10 -12.54 5.30
N ASN A 14 -7.92 -11.59 5.76
CA ASN A 14 -7.67 -10.91 7.02
C ASN A 14 -7.76 -11.86 8.21
N ILE A 15 -8.67 -12.85 8.19
CA ILE A 15 -8.73 -13.92 9.18
C ILE A 15 -7.43 -14.72 9.18
N ILE A 16 -6.98 -15.20 8.01
CA ILE A 16 -5.73 -15.96 7.85
C ILE A 16 -4.55 -15.16 8.43
N ARG A 17 -4.42 -13.89 8.08
CA ARG A 17 -3.33 -13.01 8.57
C ARG A 17 -3.34 -12.84 10.08
N LYS A 18 -4.53 -12.70 10.69
CA LYS A 18 -4.66 -12.60 12.15
C LYS A 18 -4.21 -13.89 12.83
N GLU A 19 -4.64 -15.04 12.33
CA GLU A 19 -4.21 -16.33 12.88
C GLU A 19 -2.71 -16.56 12.72
N CYS A 20 -2.13 -16.20 11.58
CA CYS A 20 -0.68 -16.26 11.40
C CYS A 20 0.07 -15.37 12.41
N GLY A 21 -0.45 -14.16 12.67
CA GLY A 21 0.13 -13.23 13.64
C GLY A 21 0.10 -13.74 15.07
N LYS A 22 -0.92 -14.52 15.45
CA LYS A 22 -0.99 -15.18 16.76
C LYS A 22 0.02 -16.31 16.88
N ARG A 23 0.18 -17.12 15.82
CA ARG A 23 1.01 -18.33 15.85
C ARG A 23 2.50 -18.03 15.73
N TRP A 24 2.86 -16.99 14.99
CA TRP A 24 4.24 -16.51 14.84
C TRP A 24 4.33 -15.04 15.24
N ALA A 25 4.32 -14.82 16.55
CA ALA A 25 4.63 -13.53 17.18
C ALA A 25 6.15 -13.25 17.15
N GLY A 26 6.58 -12.06 17.57
CA GLY A 26 8.01 -11.74 17.65
C GLY A 26 8.65 -11.30 16.34
N ASN A 27 9.96 -11.08 16.42
CA ASN A 27 10.80 -10.63 15.30
C ASN A 27 11.61 -11.77 14.67
N GLU A 28 11.22 -13.02 14.93
CA GLU A 28 11.90 -14.17 14.36
C GLU A 28 11.44 -14.45 12.93
N LYS A 29 12.40 -14.85 12.09
CA LYS A 29 12.11 -15.21 10.71
C LYS A 29 11.50 -16.61 10.64
N ILE A 30 10.45 -16.73 9.84
CA ILE A 30 9.67 -17.96 9.70
C ILE A 30 10.10 -18.67 8.43
N TYR A 31 10.66 -19.87 8.57
CA TYR A 31 11.00 -20.74 7.45
C TYR A 31 10.28 -22.07 7.61
N PHE A 32 9.61 -22.53 6.56
CA PHE A 32 8.87 -23.80 6.59
C PHE A 32 9.71 -24.98 6.09
N LYS A 33 10.51 -24.78 5.04
CA LYS A 33 11.32 -25.86 4.45
C LYS A 33 12.42 -26.38 5.38
N SER A 34 13.03 -25.49 6.17
CA SER A 34 14.13 -25.83 7.07
C SER A 34 13.70 -26.12 8.51
N ASN A 35 12.43 -25.91 8.86
CA ASN A 35 11.93 -26.12 10.22
C ASN A 35 10.66 -27.00 10.17
N ASN A 36 10.81 -28.23 10.64
CA ASN A 36 9.75 -29.23 10.66
C ASN A 36 8.58 -28.83 11.57
N GLY A 37 8.85 -28.15 12.68
CA GLY A 37 7.81 -27.63 13.58
C GLY A 37 6.93 -26.60 12.87
N ASN A 38 7.53 -25.65 12.15
CA ASN A 38 6.76 -24.68 11.36
C ASN A 38 5.96 -25.35 10.24
N SER A 39 6.50 -26.39 9.60
CA SER A 39 5.78 -27.15 8.58
C SER A 39 4.56 -27.90 9.13
N LEU A 40 4.67 -28.50 10.32
CA LEU A 40 3.55 -29.11 11.03
C LEU A 40 2.47 -28.08 11.35
N VAL A 41 2.87 -26.95 11.93
CA VAL A 41 1.96 -25.84 12.27
C VAL A 41 1.28 -25.27 11.02
N LEU A 42 1.99 -25.16 9.89
CA LEU A 42 1.40 -24.73 8.63
C LEU A 42 0.30 -25.69 8.16
N SER A 43 0.53 -26.99 8.24
CA SER A 43 -0.45 -28.01 7.85
C SER A 43 -1.68 -27.98 8.77
N GLU A 44 -1.46 -27.92 10.09
CA GLU A 44 -2.52 -27.76 11.10
C GLU A 44 -3.37 -26.50 10.85
N MET A 45 -2.72 -25.36 10.58
CA MET A 45 -3.40 -24.11 10.26
C MET A 45 -4.22 -24.21 8.97
N CYS A 46 -3.71 -24.87 7.93
CA CYS A 46 -4.47 -25.04 6.69
C CYS A 46 -5.76 -25.84 6.93
N SER A 47 -5.71 -26.88 7.75
CA SER A 47 -6.88 -27.71 8.08
C SER A 47 -7.89 -26.96 8.95
N SER A 48 -7.44 -26.22 9.97
CA SER A 48 -8.33 -25.45 10.85
C SER A 48 -8.97 -24.24 10.15
N LEU A 49 -8.26 -23.59 9.23
CA LEU A 49 -8.77 -22.43 8.50
C LEU A 49 -9.67 -22.80 7.32
N LEU A 50 -9.57 -24.02 6.79
CA LEU A 50 -10.36 -24.47 5.65
C LEU A 50 -11.88 -24.25 5.83
N PRO A 51 -12.55 -24.76 6.89
CA PRO A 51 -13.99 -24.59 7.03
C PRO A 51 -14.43 -23.13 7.17
N VAL A 52 -13.55 -22.25 7.68
CA VAL A 52 -13.87 -20.83 7.92
C VAL A 52 -13.59 -19.96 6.70
N CYS A 53 -12.55 -20.30 5.93
CA CYS A 53 -12.02 -19.46 4.88
C CYS A 53 -12.33 -19.95 3.47
N GLU A 54 -12.85 -21.17 3.29
CA GLU A 54 -13.19 -21.70 1.97
C GLU A 54 -14.21 -20.83 1.24
N ILE A 55 -13.96 -20.59 -0.04
CA ILE A 55 -14.91 -19.94 -0.96
C ILE A 55 -15.03 -20.80 -2.22
N LYS A 56 -15.98 -21.74 -2.20
CA LYS A 56 -16.23 -22.70 -3.29
C LYS A 56 -16.43 -22.03 -4.64
N LYS A 57 -17.16 -20.90 -4.67
CA LYS A 57 -17.49 -20.13 -5.88
C LYS A 57 -16.26 -19.68 -6.69
N ILE A 58 -15.10 -19.51 -6.05
CA ILE A 58 -13.86 -19.08 -6.71
C ILE A 58 -12.73 -20.11 -6.57
N GLY A 59 -13.02 -21.33 -6.11
CA GLY A 59 -12.01 -22.35 -5.85
C GLY A 59 -11.00 -21.96 -4.77
N PHE A 60 -11.38 -21.08 -3.83
CA PHE A 60 -10.52 -20.73 -2.70
C PHE A 60 -10.58 -21.85 -1.66
N GLY A 61 -9.66 -22.80 -1.75
CA GLY A 61 -9.55 -23.94 -0.84
C GLY A 61 -8.21 -24.02 -0.12
N GLN A 62 -7.87 -25.22 0.36
CA GLN A 62 -6.70 -25.46 1.20
C GLN A 62 -5.37 -24.98 0.58
N SER A 63 -5.18 -25.19 -0.73
CA SER A 63 -3.99 -24.72 -1.45
C SER A 63 -3.87 -23.20 -1.48
N ALA A 64 -4.99 -22.49 -1.65
CA ALA A 64 -5.03 -21.03 -1.66
C ALA A 64 -4.74 -20.47 -0.25
N ILE A 65 -5.29 -21.10 0.79
CA ILE A 65 -5.00 -20.77 2.19
C ILE A 65 -3.51 -20.94 2.47
N ARG A 66 -2.95 -22.10 2.12
CA ARG A 66 -1.50 -22.38 2.27
C ARG A 66 -0.66 -21.32 1.56
N HIS A 67 -1.01 -20.98 0.33
CA HIS A 67 -0.30 -19.95 -0.44
C HIS A 67 -0.30 -18.60 0.28
N HIS A 68 -1.43 -18.17 0.82
CA HIS A 68 -1.50 -16.91 1.56
C HIS A 68 -0.71 -16.90 2.87
N ILE A 69 -0.65 -18.02 3.59
CA ILE A 69 0.20 -18.14 4.78
C ILE A 69 1.68 -18.01 4.39
N LEU A 70 2.12 -18.69 3.32
CA LEU A 70 3.49 -18.61 2.82
C LEU A 70 3.86 -17.20 2.35
N GLN A 71 2.95 -16.52 1.65
CA GLN A 71 3.12 -15.13 1.24
C GLN A 71 3.25 -14.20 2.45
N TRP A 72 2.38 -14.36 3.46
CA TRP A 72 2.43 -13.57 4.69
C TRP A 72 3.76 -13.74 5.43
N ALA A 73 4.24 -14.97 5.57
CA ALA A 73 5.52 -15.26 6.22
C ALA A 73 6.71 -14.66 5.44
N SER A 74 6.69 -14.75 4.11
CA SER A 74 7.74 -14.17 3.26
C SER A 74 7.79 -12.65 3.38
N GLU A 75 6.61 -12.00 3.36
CA GLU A 75 6.47 -10.56 3.58
C GLU A 75 6.95 -10.15 4.97
N ARG A 76 6.63 -10.94 6.01
CA ARG A 76 7.11 -10.72 7.38
C ARG A 76 8.63 -10.81 7.46
N ASN A 77 9.23 -11.86 6.90
CA ASN A 77 10.69 -12.04 6.88
C ASN A 77 11.41 -10.88 6.16
N ARG A 78 10.81 -10.35 5.09
CA ARG A 78 11.33 -9.16 4.41
C ARG A 78 11.32 -7.96 5.35
N LYS A 79 10.19 -7.68 6.01
CA LYS A 79 10.07 -6.59 6.99
C LYS A 79 11.08 -6.72 8.14
N ILE A 80 11.25 -7.92 8.70
CA ILE A 80 12.26 -8.17 9.74
C ILE A 80 13.67 -7.87 9.21
N SER A 81 13.97 -8.25 7.96
CA SER A 81 15.26 -7.95 7.31
C SER A 81 15.45 -6.45 7.10
N ASP A 82 14.36 -5.71 6.84
CA ASP A 82 14.31 -4.26 6.74
C ASP A 82 14.37 -3.57 8.13
N ARG A 83 14.68 -4.31 9.20
CA ARG A 83 14.72 -3.85 10.60
C ARG A 83 13.37 -3.34 11.13
N TYR A 84 12.27 -3.79 10.55
CA TYR A 84 10.95 -3.54 11.11
C TYR A 84 10.77 -4.36 12.39
N ASP A 85 10.39 -3.69 13.47
CA ASP A 85 10.17 -4.29 14.78
C ASP A 85 8.66 -4.48 15.02
N PHE A 86 8.22 -5.74 15.14
CA PHE A 86 6.85 -6.15 15.43
C PHE A 86 6.52 -6.15 16.92
N GLU A 87 7.52 -6.14 17.80
CA GLU A 87 7.37 -6.14 19.26
C GLU A 87 7.42 -4.72 19.84
N LYS A 88 8.01 -3.76 19.12
CA LYS A 88 7.99 -2.36 19.52
C LYS A 88 6.54 -1.88 19.64
N THR A 89 6.11 -1.65 20.88
CA THR A 89 4.81 -1.05 21.18
C THR A 89 4.74 0.26 20.43
N ARG A 90 3.86 0.34 19.43
CA ARG A 90 3.58 1.60 18.75
C ARG A 90 2.85 2.45 19.78
N THR A 91 3.54 3.43 20.36
CA THR A 91 2.87 4.56 20.98
C THR A 91 1.97 5.14 19.89
N THR A 92 0.67 4.98 20.05
CA THR A 92 -0.30 5.64 19.19
C THR A 92 0.05 7.12 19.23
N ALA A 93 0.23 7.73 18.05
CA ALA A 93 0.35 9.18 17.98
C ALA A 93 -0.91 9.74 18.65
N LYS A 94 -0.74 10.33 19.83
CA LYS A 94 -1.80 10.99 20.59
C LYS A 94 -2.25 12.14 19.68
N ARG A 95 -3.35 11.96 18.95
CA ARG A 95 -4.00 13.06 18.23
C ARG A 95 -4.37 14.04 19.34
N ALA A 96 -3.69 15.19 19.38
CA ALA A 96 -4.02 16.24 20.34
C ALA A 96 -5.46 16.67 20.03
N LYS A 97 -6.42 16.17 20.81
CA LYS A 97 -7.72 16.81 20.90
C LYS A 97 -7.47 18.12 21.64
N ALA A 98 -7.72 19.24 20.96
CA ALA A 98 -7.91 20.51 21.64
C ALA A 98 -8.95 20.29 22.74
N SER A 99 -8.55 20.56 23.97
CA SER A 99 -9.40 20.50 25.15
C SER A 99 -10.46 21.59 25.05
N LEU A 100 -11.73 21.21 24.87
CA LEU A 100 -12.84 21.99 25.43
C LEU A 100 -13.23 21.31 26.74
N SER A 101 -13.14 22.07 27.82
CA SER A 101 -13.53 21.70 29.17
C SER A 101 -15.04 21.55 29.28
N SER A 102 -15.51 20.46 29.88
CA SER A 102 -16.56 20.49 30.91
C SER A 102 -16.69 19.11 31.55
N ASP A 103 -16.58 19.10 32.86
CA ASP A 103 -16.87 17.99 33.76
C ASP A 103 -18.36 17.60 33.70
N LEU A 104 -18.66 16.29 33.71
CA LEU A 104 -19.45 15.61 34.76
C LEU A 104 -19.77 14.13 34.39
N LYS A 105 -19.22 13.24 35.22
CA LYS A 105 -19.73 11.97 35.80
C LYS A 105 -20.65 11.01 34.98
N ASP A 106 -20.07 9.84 34.70
CA ASP A 106 -20.43 8.50 35.20
C ASP A 106 -21.86 7.94 35.03
N MET A 107 -22.02 6.90 34.19
CA MET A 107 -22.51 5.54 34.55
C MET A 107 -22.98 4.72 33.32
N SER A 108 -22.36 3.54 33.17
CA SER A 108 -22.83 2.23 32.67
C SER A 108 -23.68 2.04 31.38
N GLN A 109 -23.10 1.24 30.47
CA GLN A 109 -23.67 0.16 29.62
C GLN A 109 -25.04 0.35 28.91
N SER A 110 -25.00 0.41 27.57
CA SER A 110 -25.36 -0.69 26.64
C SER A 110 -25.90 -0.17 25.30
N MET A 111 -25.63 -0.96 24.26
CA MET A 111 -26.31 -1.00 22.95
C MET A 111 -26.18 0.16 21.95
N ILE A 112 -25.60 -0.22 20.80
CA ILE A 112 -25.97 0.14 19.42
C ILE A 112 -26.02 1.64 19.09
N ALA A 113 -25.01 2.10 18.35
CA ALA A 113 -25.21 3.16 17.37
C ALA A 113 -24.37 2.89 16.12
N VAL A 114 -25.08 2.74 15.02
CA VAL A 114 -24.63 2.90 13.64
C VAL A 114 -23.98 4.27 13.51
N THR A 115 -22.72 4.31 13.07
CA THR A 115 -22.06 5.50 12.49
C THR A 115 -21.17 4.93 11.39
N ASP A 116 -21.63 4.85 10.15
CA ASP A 116 -21.58 5.96 9.20
C ASP A 116 -20.62 7.06 9.65
N THR A 117 -19.43 7.06 9.06
CA THR A 117 -18.46 8.13 9.23
C THR A 117 -17.81 8.38 7.89
N SER A 118 -18.63 8.94 7.00
CA SER A 118 -18.38 10.25 6.40
C SER A 118 -16.93 10.55 6.00
N LYS A 119 -16.78 10.62 4.68
CA LYS A 119 -16.02 11.64 3.93
C LYS A 119 -15.51 12.78 4.83
N PRO A 120 -14.19 13.04 4.88
CA PRO A 120 -13.74 14.30 5.42
C PRO A 120 -14.17 15.39 4.43
N GLU A 121 -15.24 16.08 4.79
CA GLU A 121 -15.53 17.40 4.25
C GLU A 121 -14.51 18.36 4.87
N SER A 122 -13.44 18.60 4.11
CA SER A 122 -12.56 19.74 4.31
C SER A 122 -12.37 20.38 2.96
N THR A 123 -13.12 21.46 2.75
CA THR A 123 -13.03 22.43 1.67
C THR A 123 -11.70 23.17 1.73
N GLU A 124 -10.65 22.56 1.20
CA GLU A 124 -9.44 23.26 0.79
C GLU A 124 -9.11 22.84 -0.63
N THR A 125 -9.65 23.61 -1.58
CA THR A 125 -9.33 23.59 -3.02
C THR A 125 -7.84 23.88 -3.20
N ALA A 126 -7.06 22.81 -3.24
CA ALA A 126 -5.70 22.85 -3.72
C ALA A 126 -5.72 22.20 -5.10
N ASP A 127 -6.21 22.96 -6.08
CA ASP A 127 -6.41 22.52 -7.47
C ASP A 127 -5.10 22.48 -8.26
N THR A 128 -3.96 22.72 -7.60
CA THR A 128 -2.68 22.84 -8.28
C THR A 128 -1.88 21.54 -8.21
N VAL A 129 -1.15 21.25 -9.29
CA VAL A 129 -0.23 20.11 -9.39
C VAL A 129 0.81 20.10 -8.25
N GLY A 130 1.14 21.26 -7.69
CA GLY A 130 2.11 21.40 -6.60
C GLY A 130 1.66 20.74 -5.29
N ASP A 131 0.36 20.61 -5.08
CA ASP A 131 -0.24 20.07 -3.86
C ASP A 131 -0.59 18.59 -3.97
N ILE A 132 0.02 17.89 -4.94
CA ILE A 132 -0.20 16.46 -5.16
C ILE A 132 0.10 15.67 -3.87
N SER A 133 -0.84 14.83 -3.46
CA SER A 133 -0.65 14.01 -2.27
C SER A 133 0.41 12.93 -2.52
N ASN A 134 1.02 12.43 -1.46
CA ASN A 134 1.92 11.28 -1.53
C ASN A 134 1.27 10.06 -2.18
N TYR A 135 -0.05 9.87 -1.98
CA TYR A 135 -0.78 8.76 -2.58
C TYR A 135 -0.93 8.95 -4.10
N SER A 136 -1.40 10.12 -4.52
CA SER A 136 -1.53 10.48 -5.94
C SER A 136 -0.21 10.42 -6.69
N ALA A 137 0.88 10.93 -6.09
CA ALA A 137 2.21 10.87 -6.69
C ALA A 137 2.70 9.43 -6.91
N GLN A 138 2.37 8.52 -5.99
CA GLN A 138 2.67 7.10 -6.14
C GLN A 138 1.91 6.46 -7.31
N LEU A 139 0.64 6.82 -7.49
CA LEU A 139 -0.17 6.36 -8.62
C LEU A 139 0.40 6.86 -9.95
N VAL A 140 0.67 8.16 -10.07
CA VAL A 140 1.27 8.77 -11.28
C VAL A 140 2.57 8.05 -11.64
N CYS A 141 3.43 7.80 -10.66
CA CYS A 141 4.67 7.05 -10.88
C CYS A 141 4.40 5.58 -11.29
N ALA A 142 3.45 4.89 -10.66
CA ALA A 142 3.16 3.50 -11.02
C ALA A 142 2.66 3.38 -12.47
N VAL A 143 1.76 4.28 -12.88
CA VAL A 143 1.18 4.34 -14.23
C VAL A 143 2.24 4.62 -15.28
N ILE A 144 3.05 5.67 -15.11
CA ILE A 144 4.04 6.08 -16.14
C ILE A 144 5.12 5.01 -16.39
N PHE A 145 5.50 4.27 -15.36
CA PHE A 145 6.47 3.17 -15.46
C PHE A 145 5.82 1.82 -15.79
N ARG A 146 4.50 1.78 -16.00
CA ARG A 146 3.72 0.57 -16.31
C ARG A 146 3.94 -0.55 -15.29
N VAL A 147 4.04 -0.20 -14.01
CA VAL A 147 4.17 -1.18 -12.93
C VAL A 147 2.85 -1.33 -12.17
N PRO A 148 2.52 -2.54 -11.67
CA PRO A 148 1.24 -2.75 -10.99
C PRO A 148 1.07 -1.93 -9.72
N THR A 149 2.15 -1.68 -8.99
CA THR A 149 2.12 -0.88 -7.75
C THR A 149 3.42 -0.08 -7.58
N PHE A 150 3.34 1.03 -6.85
CA PHE A 150 4.51 1.85 -6.49
C PHE A 150 5.59 1.08 -5.72
N ARG A 151 5.23 0.01 -5.00
CA ARG A 151 6.21 -0.83 -4.28
C ARG A 151 7.20 -1.49 -5.23
N ASN A 152 6.78 -1.80 -6.45
CA ASN A 152 7.62 -2.40 -7.49
C ASN A 152 8.62 -1.39 -8.10
N LEU A 153 8.43 -0.09 -7.88
CA LEU A 153 9.42 0.90 -8.29
C LEU A 153 10.66 0.86 -7.41
N SER A 154 11.81 0.95 -8.06
CA SER A 154 13.10 1.12 -7.42
C SER A 154 13.66 2.50 -7.72
N VAL A 155 14.26 3.14 -6.71
CA VAL A 155 14.92 4.44 -6.86
C VAL A 155 15.99 4.37 -7.94
N LYS A 156 16.90 3.40 -7.86
CA LYS A 156 18.04 3.29 -8.79
C LYS A 156 17.63 2.98 -10.23
N LYS A 157 16.60 2.15 -10.41
CA LYS A 157 16.19 1.66 -11.74
C LYS A 157 15.19 2.57 -12.45
N HIS A 158 14.35 3.30 -11.71
CA HIS A 158 13.21 4.04 -12.29
C HIS A 158 13.26 5.52 -11.93
N LEU A 159 13.17 5.84 -10.63
CA LEU A 159 12.97 7.22 -10.18
C LEU A 159 14.21 8.10 -10.40
N ALA A 160 15.42 7.60 -10.10
CA ALA A 160 16.64 8.38 -10.28
C ALA A 160 16.96 8.66 -11.77
N PRO A 161 16.83 7.69 -12.70
CA PRO A 161 16.92 7.97 -14.13
C PRO A 161 15.88 9.00 -14.60
N ALA A 162 14.61 8.84 -14.21
CA ALA A 162 13.58 9.81 -14.57
C ALA A 162 13.84 11.19 -13.97
N ALA A 163 14.26 11.27 -12.71
CA ALA A 163 14.63 12.52 -12.08
C ALA A 163 15.78 13.22 -12.82
N LYS A 164 16.78 12.47 -13.30
CA LYS A 164 17.86 13.01 -14.14
C LYS A 164 17.34 13.58 -15.45
N LEU A 165 16.51 12.82 -16.18
CA LEU A 165 15.85 13.27 -17.42
C LEU A 165 14.99 14.52 -17.19
N LEU A 166 14.28 14.55 -16.06
CA LEU A 166 13.42 15.65 -15.66
C LEU A 166 14.18 16.80 -14.97
N LYS A 167 15.51 16.73 -14.84
CA LYS A 167 16.37 17.74 -14.18
C LYS A 167 15.98 18.05 -12.71
N ILE A 168 15.59 17.03 -11.96
CA ILE A 168 15.21 17.10 -10.55
C ILE A 168 16.44 16.78 -9.67
N LYS A 169 16.63 17.52 -8.58
CA LYS A 169 17.68 17.24 -7.59
C LYS A 169 17.33 15.97 -6.81
N THR A 170 18.22 14.98 -6.78
CA THR A 170 17.98 13.68 -6.14
C THR A 170 18.71 13.48 -4.81
N ARG A 171 19.69 14.34 -4.48
CA ARG A 171 20.55 14.14 -3.30
C ARG A 171 19.76 14.28 -2.00
N GLY A 172 19.85 13.27 -1.13
CA GLY A 172 19.22 13.29 0.19
C GLY A 172 17.72 13.02 0.22
N GLN A 173 17.09 12.74 -0.93
CA GLN A 173 15.65 12.49 -0.99
C GLN A 173 15.33 11.00 -0.79
N GLY A 174 14.30 10.73 0.01
CA GLY A 174 13.73 9.40 0.14
C GLY A 174 12.98 8.96 -1.12
N LYS A 175 12.64 7.68 -1.23
CA LYS A 175 11.88 7.13 -2.37
C LYS A 175 10.55 7.88 -2.59
N TYR A 176 9.85 8.22 -1.51
CA TYR A 176 8.55 8.87 -1.57
C TYR A 176 8.68 10.35 -1.93
N ASP A 177 9.60 11.08 -1.30
CA ASP A 177 9.85 12.49 -1.62
C ASP A 177 10.29 12.68 -3.07
N LEU A 178 11.13 11.76 -3.56
CA LEU A 178 11.55 11.76 -4.95
C LEU A 178 10.38 11.49 -5.89
N ALA A 179 9.46 10.60 -5.51
CA ALA A 179 8.28 10.29 -6.30
C ALA A 179 7.31 11.48 -6.41
N VAL A 180 7.11 12.25 -5.33
CA VAL A 180 6.33 13.49 -5.36
C VAL A 180 6.92 14.46 -6.38
N ASN A 181 8.21 14.77 -6.26
CA ASN A 181 8.87 15.70 -7.19
C ASN A 181 8.85 15.23 -8.64
N VAL A 182 9.04 13.92 -8.86
CA VAL A 182 8.95 13.30 -10.19
C VAL A 182 7.53 13.42 -10.73
N ALA A 183 6.50 13.10 -9.95
CA ALA A 183 5.11 13.19 -10.37
C ALA A 183 4.71 14.62 -10.77
N ILE A 184 5.06 15.61 -9.94
CA ILE A 184 4.83 17.03 -10.25
C ILE A 184 5.48 17.40 -11.60
N SER A 185 6.76 17.04 -11.77
CA SER A 185 7.51 17.34 -12.99
C SER A 185 6.97 16.61 -14.23
N LEU A 186 6.43 15.40 -14.07
CA LEU A 186 5.83 14.64 -15.16
C LEU A 186 4.56 15.30 -15.67
N VAL A 187 3.72 15.81 -14.77
CA VAL A 187 2.51 16.54 -15.13
C VAL A 187 2.88 17.88 -15.76
N GLN A 188 3.74 18.68 -15.12
CA GLN A 188 4.17 19.99 -15.63
C GLN A 188 4.85 19.93 -17.01
N LYS A 189 5.60 18.86 -17.30
CA LYS A 189 6.28 18.68 -18.60
C LYS A 189 5.41 17.95 -19.64
N GLY A 190 4.16 17.65 -19.30
CA GLY A 190 3.19 16.99 -20.18
C GLY A 190 3.59 15.58 -20.57
N TYR A 191 4.20 14.83 -19.66
CA TYR A 191 4.35 13.36 -19.80
C TYR A 191 3.10 12.64 -19.34
N VAL A 192 2.44 13.20 -18.32
CA VAL A 192 1.21 12.69 -17.73
C VAL A 192 0.19 13.82 -17.78
N GLY A 193 -1.03 13.50 -18.21
CA GLY A 193 -2.20 14.36 -18.13
C GLY A 193 -3.30 13.68 -17.33
N THR A 194 -4.41 14.38 -17.18
CA THR A 194 -5.61 13.84 -16.58
C THR A 194 -6.77 13.85 -17.57
N THR A 195 -7.68 12.91 -17.43
CA THR A 195 -8.85 12.77 -18.30
C THR A 195 -9.76 14.00 -18.22
N ASN A 196 -9.83 14.61 -17.03
CA ASN A 196 -10.60 15.83 -16.78
C ASN A 196 -9.65 17.01 -16.47
N PRO A 197 -10.00 18.24 -16.91
CA PRO A 197 -9.21 19.44 -16.61
C PRO A 197 -9.30 19.85 -15.14
N ASP A 198 -10.44 19.67 -14.48
CA ASP A 198 -10.68 20.04 -13.07
C ASP A 198 -10.40 18.87 -12.11
N VAL A 199 -9.17 18.36 -12.13
CA VAL A 199 -8.80 17.19 -11.32
C VAL A 199 -8.22 17.63 -9.96
N ASN A 200 -8.64 16.94 -8.90
CA ASN A 200 -8.05 17.12 -7.58
C ASN A 200 -6.77 16.27 -7.44
N TYR A 201 -5.60 16.90 -7.46
CA TYR A 201 -4.31 16.22 -7.33
C TYR A 201 -4.08 15.60 -5.94
N LYS A 202 -4.86 15.96 -4.91
CA LYS A 202 -4.80 15.28 -3.60
C LYS A 202 -5.42 13.88 -3.62
N GLU A 203 -6.41 13.65 -4.49
CA GLU A 203 -7.23 12.44 -4.53
C GLU A 203 -7.35 11.91 -5.97
N LEU A 204 -6.21 11.63 -6.60
CA LEU A 204 -6.21 11.04 -7.94
C LEU A 204 -6.59 9.56 -7.90
N GLU A 205 -7.44 9.16 -8.83
CA GLU A 205 -7.72 7.77 -9.15
C GLU A 205 -6.88 7.32 -10.35
N GLN A 206 -6.63 6.01 -10.46
CA GLN A 206 -5.75 5.47 -11.51
C GLN A 206 -6.33 5.68 -12.91
N GLU A 207 -7.64 5.59 -13.03
CA GLU A 207 -8.43 5.73 -14.26
C GLU A 207 -8.41 7.17 -14.82
N GLN A 208 -8.10 8.14 -13.96
CA GLN A 208 -8.01 9.55 -14.33
C GLN A 208 -6.65 9.93 -14.93
N ILE A 209 -5.65 9.04 -14.87
CA ILE A 209 -4.28 9.32 -15.26
C ILE A 209 -4.03 8.86 -16.69
N VAL A 210 -3.66 9.79 -17.58
CA VAL A 210 -3.37 9.52 -18.99
C VAL A 210 -1.89 9.73 -19.29
N ILE A 211 -1.25 8.76 -19.93
CA ILE A 211 0.13 8.89 -20.39
C ILE A 211 0.13 9.62 -21.73
N LEU A 212 0.70 10.82 -21.77
CA LEU A 212 0.79 11.64 -22.99
C LEU A 212 2.10 11.41 -23.75
N LYS A 213 3.19 11.10 -23.04
CA LYS A 213 4.50 10.82 -23.64
C LYS A 213 5.13 9.61 -22.98
N ASP A 214 5.71 8.72 -23.78
CA ASP A 214 6.38 7.53 -23.27
C ASP A 214 7.74 7.92 -22.64
N LEU A 215 7.75 7.98 -21.31
CA LEU A 215 8.94 8.25 -20.52
C LEU A 215 9.94 7.09 -20.60
N VAL A 216 9.45 5.85 -20.66
CA VAL A 216 10.28 4.64 -20.64
C VAL A 216 11.11 4.55 -21.91
N GLU A 217 10.51 4.85 -23.07
CA GLU A 217 11.24 4.91 -24.33
C GLU A 217 12.29 6.03 -24.35
N LYS A 218 11.97 7.22 -23.84
CA LYS A 218 12.99 8.29 -23.73
C LYS A 218 14.17 7.89 -22.84
N LEU A 219 13.92 7.19 -21.74
CA LEU A 219 14.99 6.71 -20.85
C LEU A 219 15.87 5.65 -21.54
N ARG A 220 15.30 4.80 -22.41
CA ARG A 220 16.08 3.85 -23.22
C ARG A 220 17.00 4.59 -24.19
N VAL A 221 16.47 5.55 -24.94
CA VAL A 221 17.24 6.33 -25.93
C VAL A 221 18.37 7.13 -25.27
N GLU A 222 18.13 7.75 -24.12
CA GLU A 222 19.18 8.50 -23.40
C GLU A 222 20.29 7.62 -22.83
N ASN A 223 19.99 6.37 -22.46
CA ASN A 223 21.00 5.45 -21.96
C ASN A 223 21.90 4.93 -23.08
N ILE A 224 21.35 4.75 -24.30
CA ILE A 224 22.12 4.35 -25.49
C ILE A 224 23.08 5.45 -25.93
N LYS A 225 22.68 6.73 -25.85
CA LYS A 225 23.55 7.88 -26.22
C LYS A 225 24.74 8.12 -25.28
N LYS A 226 24.83 7.40 -24.15
CA LYS A 226 25.87 7.56 -23.13
C LYS A 226 26.86 6.39 -23.09
N GLN A 227 26.66 5.36 -23.92
CA GLN A 227 27.65 4.34 -24.21
C GLN A 227 28.45 4.76 -25.43
#